data_AF-A0A6S6VV42-F1
#
_entry.id   AF-A0A6S6VV42-F1
#
_cell.length_a   1.000
_cell.length_b   1.000
_cell.length_c   1.000
_cell.angle_alpha   90.00
_cell.angle_beta   90.00
_cell.angle_gamma   90.00
#
_symmetry.space_group_name_H-M   'P 1'
#
loop_
_entity.id
_entity.type
_entity.pdbx_description
1 polymer ?
#
loop_
_entity_poly.entity_id
_entity_poly.type
_entity_poly.pdbx_seq_one_letter_code
_entity_poly.pdbx_strand_id
1 'polypeptide(L)'
;MPVSNPLSWTVDELIAEICHSKVLYQAAGVSTANIPDGAALEKQLRARNITGRKFLDAFDTSEIAVKNALNIASLSQRLALVNVSNLLRSPSYTHDQQEATAGLKSLNLSRESRLGLPDSSDLAANGRKRKKVTPVTTAPVPKRPQAAQAHATAPSPGFLPDASADTESWSHLLRWENEAATDDVVDFAAEEYQEDEDSEDEDPPDSEEDVEEAPCPSKLSQKQVVDIINERIDFYTTSWRPNRGVARGEEIDYDTVRMWEEAEASGQRKALVQKYNMDHTYYRQRLDTLCDEIVKFPGRNAEQVWRQCSHLEVTIESMELAGWLRDIYSLSPVVNSDEEELHSQDEPQPIDHSPVQLPQPTAPIEIISLGSPSSQSENEEEMAGNVRTFRRRLSTPDSVIAESVKPAMPTYPEVVPTRTPINHGDEPEHASIGTVRRWLWTDLMEHLDRKRVVSKAILELRADDRELIRNRVRHVGKIASIREIAACVEMRWRGESKLRGVLPRDMPKIMVVTDLFLSWWFCRSYFKGPKASKEELTELKLCIEEGSAEMTTFYDYVHTVMGTTFSEEALQHPERPSQAEIIEISDDDD
;
A
#
# COMPACT_ATOMS: atom_id res chain seq x y z
N MET A 1 -8.37 0.00 -35.93
CA MET A 1 -9.09 0.98 -35.09
C MET A 1 -10.57 0.77 -35.26
N PRO A 2 -11.35 0.71 -34.17
CA PRO A 2 -12.81 0.66 -34.22
C PRO A 2 -13.45 1.84 -34.96
N VAL A 3 -14.61 1.59 -35.58
CA VAL A 3 -15.31 2.60 -36.40
C VAL A 3 -16.25 3.48 -35.55
N SER A 4 -16.90 2.90 -34.54
CA SER A 4 -17.86 3.56 -33.63
C SER A 4 -17.19 4.11 -32.37
N ASN A 5 -17.80 5.10 -31.70
CA ASN A 5 -17.28 5.66 -30.44
C ASN A 5 -17.47 4.69 -29.26
N PRO A 6 -16.41 4.33 -28.50
CA PRO A 6 -16.49 3.40 -27.37
C PRO A 6 -17.55 3.73 -26.32
N LEU A 7 -17.73 5.01 -25.98
CA LEU A 7 -18.75 5.46 -25.02
C LEU A 7 -20.20 5.33 -25.53
N SER A 8 -20.37 4.94 -26.80
CA SER A 8 -21.65 4.67 -27.46
C SER A 8 -21.85 3.22 -27.89
N TRP A 9 -20.85 2.33 -27.74
CA TRP A 9 -21.00 0.93 -28.16
C TRP A 9 -22.13 0.23 -27.41
N THR A 10 -22.99 -0.42 -28.19
CA THR A 10 -23.90 -1.46 -27.73
C THR A 10 -23.13 -2.66 -27.15
N VAL A 11 -23.83 -3.57 -26.47
CA VAL A 11 -23.22 -4.79 -25.89
C VAL A 11 -22.55 -5.64 -26.98
N ASP A 12 -23.17 -5.78 -28.15
CA ASP A 12 -22.63 -6.60 -29.24
C ASP A 12 -21.49 -5.90 -30.00
N GLU A 13 -21.47 -4.56 -30.12
CA GLU A 13 -20.29 -3.82 -30.61
C GLU A 13 -19.09 -3.96 -29.65
N LEU A 14 -19.33 -3.84 -28.33
CA LEU A 14 -18.30 -4.07 -27.31
C LEU A 14 -17.75 -5.50 -27.41
N ILE A 15 -18.61 -6.50 -27.60
CA ILE A 15 -18.19 -7.89 -27.76
C ILE A 15 -17.38 -8.10 -29.05
N ALA A 16 -17.79 -7.52 -30.18
CA ALA A 16 -17.04 -7.64 -31.43
C ALA A 16 -15.61 -7.08 -31.30
N GLU A 17 -15.44 -5.92 -30.66
CA GLU A 17 -14.13 -5.29 -30.51
C GLU A 17 -13.30 -5.82 -29.32
N ILE A 18 -13.90 -6.30 -28.23
CA ILE A 18 -13.18 -6.79 -27.04
C ILE A 18 -13.02 -8.32 -27.01
N CYS A 19 -13.95 -9.09 -27.56
CA CYS A 19 -13.92 -10.56 -27.53
C CYS A 19 -13.42 -11.19 -28.83
N HIS A 20 -13.69 -10.55 -29.99
CA HIS A 20 -13.35 -11.12 -31.31
C HIS A 20 -12.18 -10.42 -32.00
N SER A 21 -11.89 -9.15 -31.68
CA SER A 21 -10.78 -8.37 -32.27
C SER A 21 -9.52 -8.39 -31.39
N LYS A 22 -8.43 -8.98 -31.90
CA LYS A 22 -7.11 -8.94 -31.23
C LYS A 22 -6.40 -7.59 -31.36
N VAL A 23 -6.91 -6.70 -32.21
CA VAL A 23 -6.23 -5.44 -32.59
C VAL A 23 -6.17 -4.46 -31.42
N LEU A 24 -7.19 -4.40 -30.57
CA LEU A 24 -7.18 -3.52 -29.38
C LEU A 24 -6.16 -3.96 -28.34
N TYR A 25 -6.03 -5.26 -28.08
CA TYR A 25 -4.99 -5.80 -27.20
C TYR A 25 -3.58 -5.50 -27.72
N GLN A 26 -3.35 -5.69 -29.02
CA GLN A 26 -2.07 -5.35 -29.66
C GLN A 26 -1.76 -3.85 -29.59
N ALA A 27 -2.76 -2.99 -29.81
CA ALA A 27 -2.61 -1.54 -29.66
C ALA A 27 -2.39 -1.10 -28.20
N ALA A 28 -2.87 -1.88 -27.23
CA ALA A 28 -2.62 -1.70 -25.79
C ALA A 28 -1.32 -2.37 -25.30
N GLY A 29 -0.46 -2.86 -26.20
CA GLY A 29 0.82 -3.50 -25.87
C GLY A 29 0.70 -4.89 -25.22
N VAL A 30 -0.47 -5.52 -25.25
CA VAL A 30 -0.75 -6.79 -24.57
C VAL A 30 -0.30 -7.98 -25.42
N SER A 31 0.51 -8.88 -24.81
CA SER A 31 0.92 -10.15 -25.41
C SER A 31 -0.28 -11.05 -25.73
N THR A 32 -0.24 -11.76 -26.86
CA THR A 32 -1.34 -12.61 -27.34
C THR A 32 -1.69 -13.79 -26.42
N ALA A 33 -0.77 -14.19 -25.53
CA ALA A 33 -1.01 -15.20 -24.50
C ALA A 33 -1.86 -14.67 -23.33
N ASN A 34 -1.84 -13.35 -23.09
CA ASN A 34 -2.58 -12.68 -22.02
C ASN A 34 -3.96 -12.17 -22.46
N ILE A 35 -4.42 -12.52 -23.67
CA ILE A 35 -5.78 -12.21 -24.12
C ILE A 35 -6.75 -13.22 -23.43
N PRO A 36 -7.84 -12.77 -22.77
CA PRO A 36 -8.85 -13.66 -22.19
C PRO A 36 -9.55 -14.53 -23.25
N ASP A 37 -10.14 -15.66 -22.84
CA ASP A 37 -11.04 -16.40 -23.72
C ASP A 37 -12.25 -15.52 -24.09
N GLY A 38 -12.35 -15.20 -25.38
CA GLY A 38 -13.43 -14.40 -25.93
C GLY A 38 -14.81 -15.01 -25.71
N ALA A 39 -14.95 -16.34 -25.68
CA ALA A 39 -16.24 -16.99 -25.48
C ALA A 39 -16.73 -16.89 -24.01
N ALA A 40 -15.84 -17.13 -23.04
CA ALA A 40 -16.12 -16.90 -21.63
C ALA A 40 -16.41 -15.42 -21.33
N LEU A 41 -15.63 -14.49 -21.90
CA LEU A 41 -15.80 -13.05 -21.71
C LEU A 41 -17.12 -12.54 -22.32
N GLU A 42 -17.43 -12.95 -23.55
CA GLU A 42 -18.68 -12.63 -24.25
C GLU A 42 -19.92 -13.05 -23.44
N LYS A 43 -19.87 -14.23 -22.80
CA LYS A 43 -20.92 -14.71 -21.90
C LYS A 43 -21.11 -13.78 -20.69
N GLN A 44 -20.02 -13.31 -20.06
CA GLN A 44 -20.07 -12.43 -18.90
C GLN A 44 -20.55 -11.01 -19.25
N LEU A 45 -20.08 -10.45 -20.37
CA LEU A 45 -20.50 -9.14 -20.86
C LEU A 45 -22.00 -9.09 -21.19
N ARG A 46 -22.55 -10.13 -21.85
CA ARG A 46 -24.00 -10.23 -22.08
C ARG A 46 -24.79 -10.46 -20.79
N ALA A 47 -24.36 -11.38 -19.92
CA ALA A 47 -25.07 -11.69 -18.68
C ALA A 47 -25.26 -10.47 -17.76
N ARG A 48 -24.30 -9.54 -17.75
CA ARG A 48 -24.35 -8.29 -16.96
C ARG A 48 -24.89 -7.07 -17.72
N ASN A 49 -25.26 -7.24 -19.00
CA ASN A 49 -25.70 -6.18 -19.90
C ASN A 49 -24.74 -4.96 -19.87
N ILE A 50 -23.47 -5.22 -20.16
CA ILE A 50 -22.38 -4.24 -20.14
C ILE A 50 -22.27 -3.58 -21.51
N THR A 51 -22.64 -2.30 -21.58
CA THR A 51 -22.40 -1.43 -22.76
C THR A 51 -21.00 -0.83 -22.70
N GLY A 52 -20.51 -0.27 -23.81
CA GLY A 52 -19.19 0.37 -23.86
C GLY A 52 -19.05 1.50 -22.85
N ARG A 53 -20.11 2.27 -22.56
CA ARG A 53 -20.11 3.23 -21.45
C ARG A 53 -19.88 2.54 -20.10
N LYS A 54 -20.63 1.49 -19.74
CA LYS A 54 -20.42 0.79 -18.45
C LYS A 54 -19.00 0.24 -18.34
N PHE A 55 -18.46 -0.31 -19.43
CA PHE A 55 -17.09 -0.84 -19.48
C PHE A 55 -16.02 0.23 -19.24
N LEU A 56 -16.28 1.49 -19.60
CA LEU A 56 -15.33 2.60 -19.43
C LEU A 56 -15.57 3.40 -18.16
N ASP A 57 -16.82 3.52 -17.69
CA ASP A 57 -17.20 4.34 -16.52
C ASP A 57 -17.17 3.55 -15.20
N ALA A 58 -17.61 2.29 -15.18
CA ALA A 58 -17.74 1.50 -13.94
C ALA A 58 -16.59 0.51 -13.75
N PHE A 59 -16.15 -0.17 -14.82
CA PHE A 59 -15.06 -1.14 -14.76
C PHE A 59 -13.70 -0.44 -14.74
N ASP A 60 -13.36 0.15 -13.59
CA ASP A 60 -12.01 0.66 -13.34
C ASP A 60 -11.02 -0.44 -12.94
N THR A 61 -9.73 -0.09 -12.88
CA THR A 61 -8.60 -0.98 -12.53
C THR A 61 -8.89 -1.86 -11.32
N SER A 62 -9.42 -1.28 -10.23
CA SER A 62 -9.79 -2.03 -9.01
C SER A 62 -10.93 -3.05 -9.26
N GLU A 63 -11.93 -2.73 -10.09
CA GLU A 63 -13.07 -3.62 -10.34
C GLU A 63 -12.74 -4.76 -11.31
N ILE A 64 -11.95 -4.51 -12.36
CA ILE A 64 -11.49 -5.55 -13.29
C ILE A 64 -10.41 -6.42 -12.62
N ALA A 65 -9.34 -5.81 -12.10
CA ALA A 65 -8.15 -6.53 -11.65
C ALA A 65 -8.31 -7.12 -10.25
N VAL A 66 -8.68 -6.31 -9.25
CA VAL A 66 -8.72 -6.74 -7.85
C VAL A 66 -9.99 -7.53 -7.56
N LYS A 67 -11.17 -6.94 -7.82
CA LYS A 67 -12.48 -7.55 -7.48
C LYS A 67 -12.93 -8.66 -8.43
N ASN A 68 -12.18 -8.90 -9.51
CA ASN A 68 -12.47 -9.91 -10.53
C ASN A 68 -13.93 -9.87 -11.03
N ALA A 69 -14.48 -8.68 -11.28
CA ALA A 69 -15.91 -8.52 -11.58
C ALA A 69 -16.37 -9.18 -12.89
N LEU A 70 -15.45 -9.64 -13.75
CA LEU A 70 -15.74 -10.41 -14.97
C LEU A 70 -15.51 -11.93 -14.81
N ASN A 71 -15.15 -12.41 -13.61
CA ASN A 71 -14.86 -13.82 -13.29
C ASN A 71 -13.81 -14.47 -14.22
N ILE A 72 -12.69 -13.76 -14.43
CA ILE A 72 -11.53 -14.18 -15.22
C ILE A 72 -10.45 -14.65 -14.24
N ALA A 73 -10.15 -15.95 -14.23
CA ALA A 73 -9.22 -16.52 -13.24
C ALA A 73 -7.82 -15.90 -13.32
N SER A 74 -7.23 -15.82 -14.52
CA SER A 74 -5.88 -15.25 -14.70
C SER A 74 -5.84 -13.74 -14.40
N LEU A 75 -4.87 -13.33 -13.58
CA LEU A 75 -4.60 -11.92 -13.32
C LEU A 75 -4.03 -11.21 -14.56
N SER A 76 -3.20 -11.88 -15.38
CA SER A 76 -2.66 -11.26 -16.60
C SER A 76 -3.75 -10.95 -17.64
N GLN A 77 -4.78 -11.80 -17.71
CA GLN A 77 -5.96 -11.58 -18.55
C GLN A 77 -6.89 -10.50 -18.01
N ARG A 78 -6.95 -10.28 -16.69
CA ARG A 78 -7.63 -9.12 -16.10
C ARG A 78 -6.89 -7.82 -16.41
N LEU A 79 -5.57 -7.79 -16.22
CA LEU A 79 -4.73 -6.62 -16.53
C LEU A 79 -4.74 -6.28 -18.04
N ALA A 80 -4.83 -7.28 -18.92
CA ALA A 80 -5.04 -7.07 -20.36
C ALA A 80 -6.29 -6.23 -20.67
N LEU A 81 -7.41 -6.49 -19.97
CA LEU A 81 -8.64 -5.71 -20.13
C LEU A 81 -8.55 -4.31 -19.52
N VAL A 82 -7.82 -4.12 -18.41
CA VAL A 82 -7.50 -2.79 -17.87
C VAL A 82 -6.72 -1.97 -18.89
N ASN A 83 -5.69 -2.54 -19.51
CA ASN A 83 -4.87 -1.85 -20.50
C ASN A 83 -5.69 -1.46 -21.75
N VAL A 84 -6.61 -2.31 -22.20
CA VAL A 84 -7.54 -1.97 -23.29
C VAL A 84 -8.55 -0.90 -22.87
N SER A 85 -9.10 -0.96 -21.65
CA SER A 85 -10.00 0.09 -21.13
C SER A 85 -9.28 1.45 -21.06
N ASN A 86 -8.05 1.48 -20.54
CA ASN A 86 -7.25 2.70 -20.44
C ASN A 86 -6.80 3.24 -21.81
N LEU A 87 -6.55 2.38 -22.81
CA LEU A 87 -6.34 2.80 -24.19
C LEU A 87 -7.59 3.50 -24.76
N LEU A 88 -8.78 2.92 -24.56
CA LEU A 88 -10.05 3.48 -25.04
C LEU A 88 -10.49 4.74 -24.28
N ARG A 89 -10.09 4.90 -23.01
CA ARG A 89 -10.24 6.14 -22.22
C ARG A 89 -9.28 7.26 -22.66
N SER A 90 -8.19 6.93 -23.37
CA SER A 90 -7.13 7.92 -23.64
C SER A 90 -7.62 9.09 -24.50
N PRO A 91 -7.21 10.35 -24.19
CA PRO A 91 -7.73 11.52 -24.89
C PRO A 91 -7.37 11.51 -26.39
N SER A 92 -6.20 10.98 -26.76
CA SER A 92 -5.78 10.79 -28.16
C SER A 92 -6.80 9.96 -28.94
N TYR A 93 -7.28 8.85 -28.37
CA TYR A 93 -8.29 8.00 -28.99
C TYR A 93 -9.59 8.79 -29.28
N THR A 94 -10.02 9.63 -28.33
CA THR A 94 -11.21 10.48 -28.53
C THR A 94 -11.01 11.60 -29.55
N HIS A 95 -9.77 12.06 -29.75
CA HIS A 95 -9.41 13.12 -30.70
C HIS A 95 -9.30 12.60 -32.13
N ASP A 96 -8.54 11.51 -32.35
CA ASP A 96 -8.35 10.89 -33.67
C ASP A 96 -9.70 10.48 -34.29
N GLN A 97 -10.63 9.99 -33.47
CA GLN A 97 -11.97 9.61 -33.90
C GLN A 97 -12.87 10.83 -34.21
N GLN A 98 -12.66 11.97 -33.54
CA GLN A 98 -13.31 13.23 -33.90
C GLN A 98 -12.76 13.81 -35.21
N GLU A 99 -11.45 13.75 -35.46
CA GLU A 99 -10.88 14.16 -36.76
C GLU A 99 -11.36 13.27 -37.91
N ALA A 100 -11.36 11.94 -37.74
CA ALA A 100 -11.86 11.00 -38.74
C ALA A 100 -13.34 11.24 -39.10
N THR A 101 -14.19 11.49 -38.10
CA THR A 101 -15.62 11.76 -38.33
C THR A 101 -15.91 13.19 -38.79
N ALA A 102 -15.06 14.17 -38.46
CA ALA A 102 -15.11 15.52 -39.02
C ALA A 102 -14.70 15.54 -40.50
N GLY A 103 -13.69 14.74 -40.88
CA GLY A 103 -13.30 14.52 -42.28
C GLY A 103 -14.49 14.06 -43.12
N LEU A 104 -15.16 12.98 -42.70
CA LEU A 104 -16.35 12.46 -43.39
C LEU A 104 -17.53 13.45 -43.41
N LYS A 105 -17.73 14.27 -42.37
CA LYS A 105 -18.76 15.32 -42.36
C LYS A 105 -18.44 16.49 -43.31
N SER A 106 -17.17 16.83 -43.51
CA SER A 106 -16.79 17.90 -44.44
C SER A 106 -17.01 17.52 -45.92
N LEU A 107 -16.94 16.23 -46.25
CA LEU A 107 -17.20 15.71 -47.60
C LEU A 107 -18.70 15.55 -47.93
N ASN A 108 -19.58 15.51 -46.92
CA ASN A 108 -21.02 15.22 -47.10
C ASN A 108 -21.91 16.49 -47.18
N LEU A 109 -21.32 17.66 -47.40
CA LEU A 109 -22.01 18.97 -47.48
C LEU A 109 -22.02 19.57 -48.90
N SER A 110 -21.92 18.74 -49.94
CA SER A 110 -21.87 19.19 -51.35
C SER A 110 -22.58 18.26 -52.35
N ARG A 111 -23.79 17.81 -52.03
CA ARG A 111 -24.75 17.28 -53.01
C ARG A 111 -26.19 17.55 -52.57
N GLU A 112 -27.06 17.88 -53.53
CA GLU A 112 -28.46 18.32 -53.36
C GLU A 112 -28.67 19.54 -52.40
N SER A 113 -29.36 20.64 -52.76
CA SER A 113 -30.06 21.02 -53.99
C SER A 113 -29.99 22.54 -54.22
N ARG A 114 -30.03 22.98 -55.48
CA ARG A 114 -30.25 24.39 -55.87
C ARG A 114 -31.08 24.51 -57.15
N LEU A 115 -32.38 24.74 -56.98
CA LEU A 115 -33.27 25.38 -57.97
C LEU A 115 -34.30 26.20 -57.19
N GLY A 116 -34.49 27.49 -57.55
CA GLY A 116 -35.42 28.39 -56.87
C GLY A 116 -34.88 29.81 -56.69
N LEU A 117 -35.61 30.78 -57.22
CA LEU A 117 -35.45 32.25 -57.13
C LEU A 117 -36.72 32.81 -56.44
N PRO A 118 -36.83 34.11 -56.11
CA PRO A 118 -35.87 35.00 -55.44
C PRO A 118 -36.54 35.89 -54.34
N ASP A 119 -35.85 36.97 -53.94
CA ASP A 119 -36.40 38.31 -53.57
C ASP A 119 -36.57 38.72 -52.09
N SER A 120 -36.72 40.05 -51.88
CA SER A 120 -36.92 40.85 -50.66
C SER A 120 -35.73 41.13 -49.71
N SER A 121 -35.06 42.25 -50.02
CA SER A 121 -34.90 43.45 -49.15
C SER A 121 -34.25 43.38 -47.75
N ASP A 122 -33.16 44.16 -47.62
CA ASP A 122 -32.96 45.21 -46.60
C ASP A 122 -33.20 44.94 -45.10
N LEU A 123 -32.13 44.97 -44.27
CA LEU A 123 -31.62 46.22 -43.65
C LEU A 123 -30.43 46.01 -42.67
N ALA A 124 -29.89 47.14 -42.19
CA ALA A 124 -29.10 47.34 -40.96
C ALA A 124 -27.73 46.64 -40.82
N ALA A 125 -26.66 47.45 -40.93
CA ALA A 125 -25.32 47.06 -40.51
C ALA A 125 -25.09 47.26 -39.00
N ASN A 126 -24.23 46.43 -38.40
CA ASN A 126 -23.34 46.86 -37.31
C ASN A 126 -22.14 45.90 -37.17
N GLY A 127 -20.92 46.43 -37.24
CA GLY A 127 -19.69 45.63 -37.22
C GLY A 127 -18.97 45.64 -35.87
N ARG A 128 -18.28 44.55 -35.53
CA ARG A 128 -17.23 44.54 -34.49
C ARG A 128 -15.93 43.89 -34.99
N LYS A 129 -14.81 44.34 -34.43
CA LYS A 129 -13.49 44.29 -35.07
C LYS A 129 -12.77 42.98 -34.79
N ARG A 130 -12.37 42.27 -35.85
CA ARG A 130 -11.53 41.05 -35.81
C ARG A 130 -10.10 41.43 -35.39
N LYS A 131 -9.66 41.06 -34.19
CA LYS A 131 -8.27 41.28 -33.74
C LYS A 131 -7.31 40.41 -34.56
N LYS A 132 -6.23 41.02 -35.05
CA LYS A 132 -5.14 40.35 -35.78
C LYS A 132 -4.04 40.00 -34.75
N VAL A 133 -3.77 38.71 -34.56
CA VAL A 133 -2.67 38.24 -33.70
C VAL A 133 -1.39 38.21 -34.52
N THR A 134 -0.33 38.85 -34.03
CA THR A 134 1.03 38.75 -34.55
C THR A 134 1.84 37.75 -33.74
N PRO A 135 2.73 36.94 -34.36
CA PRO A 135 3.59 36.02 -33.63
C PRO A 135 4.59 36.77 -32.73
N VAL A 136 4.95 36.16 -31.60
CA VAL A 136 5.94 36.70 -30.66
C VAL A 136 7.33 36.18 -31.03
N THR A 137 8.25 37.08 -31.36
CA THR A 137 9.66 36.76 -31.59
C THR A 137 10.38 36.57 -30.26
N THR A 138 10.96 35.39 -30.03
CA THR A 138 11.81 35.10 -28.87
C THR A 138 13.18 35.76 -29.01
N ALA A 139 13.57 36.61 -28.05
CA ALA A 139 14.92 37.15 -27.92
C ALA A 139 15.63 36.54 -26.68
N PRO A 140 16.95 36.29 -26.74
CA PRO A 140 17.66 35.60 -25.65
C PRO A 140 17.95 36.50 -24.45
N VAL A 141 17.93 35.91 -23.25
CA VAL A 141 18.23 36.58 -21.97
C VAL A 141 19.75 36.76 -21.79
N PRO A 142 20.26 37.94 -21.38
CA PRO A 142 21.69 38.18 -21.19
C PRO A 142 22.26 37.49 -19.94
N LYS A 143 23.52 37.05 -20.03
CA LYS A 143 24.25 36.43 -18.91
C LYS A 143 24.67 37.47 -17.86
N ARG A 144 24.55 37.11 -16.57
CA ARG A 144 25.06 37.88 -15.43
C ARG A 144 26.59 37.68 -15.31
N PRO A 145 27.40 38.73 -15.07
CA PRO A 145 28.86 38.59 -14.99
C PRO A 145 29.29 37.93 -13.67
N GLN A 146 30.31 37.07 -13.73
CA GLN A 146 31.08 36.63 -12.57
C GLN A 146 32.13 37.69 -12.22
N ALA A 147 32.36 37.93 -10.94
CA ALA A 147 33.44 38.80 -10.47
C ALA A 147 34.76 38.00 -10.42
N ALA A 148 35.85 38.60 -10.88
CA ALA A 148 37.19 38.02 -10.78
C ALA A 148 37.90 38.51 -9.50
N GLN A 149 38.74 37.65 -8.93
CA GLN A 149 39.88 38.03 -8.10
C GLN A 149 41.14 37.37 -8.66
N ALA A 150 42.30 37.99 -8.45
CA ALA A 150 43.56 37.62 -9.09
C ALA A 150 44.77 37.99 -8.21
N HIS A 151 45.96 37.51 -8.61
CA HIS A 151 47.29 37.70 -7.98
C HIS A 151 47.51 36.87 -6.69
N ALA A 152 48.70 36.31 -6.38
CA ALA A 152 49.93 35.94 -7.13
C ALA A 152 50.73 34.93 -6.23
N THR A 153 51.89 34.31 -6.57
CA THR A 153 52.90 34.49 -7.64
C THR A 153 53.60 33.14 -7.94
N ALA A 154 54.46 33.08 -8.96
CA ALA A 154 55.42 31.98 -9.24
C ALA A 154 56.85 32.37 -8.69
N PRO A 155 57.98 31.59 -8.83
CA PRO A 155 58.33 30.73 -9.98
C PRO A 155 59.16 29.42 -9.76
N SER A 156 58.91 28.41 -10.62
CA SER A 156 59.91 27.51 -11.28
C SER A 156 60.81 26.54 -10.47
N PRO A 157 61.45 25.52 -11.12
CA PRO A 157 61.18 24.91 -12.44
C PRO A 157 61.20 23.35 -12.49
N GLY A 158 60.29 22.78 -13.29
CA GLY A 158 60.58 21.68 -14.23
C GLY A 158 60.73 20.23 -13.74
N PHE A 159 59.87 19.34 -14.24
CA PHE A 159 60.22 18.16 -15.05
C PHE A 159 58.94 17.60 -15.73
N LEU A 160 59.08 16.70 -16.71
CA LEU A 160 58.00 15.95 -17.39
C LEU A 160 58.36 14.45 -17.37
N PRO A 161 57.45 13.53 -17.74
CA PRO A 161 56.24 13.19 -16.98
C PRO A 161 56.19 11.67 -16.69
N ASP A 162 55.41 11.23 -15.70
CA ASP A 162 55.04 9.82 -15.61
C ASP A 162 53.63 9.63 -15.03
N ALA A 163 53.09 8.41 -15.15
CA ALA A 163 51.73 8.05 -14.81
C ALA A 163 51.65 7.11 -13.58
N SER A 164 50.41 6.87 -13.13
CA SER A 164 50.00 6.01 -12.00
C SER A 164 50.17 6.60 -10.60
N ALA A 165 49.46 5.99 -9.64
CA ALA A 165 49.36 6.32 -8.22
C ALA A 165 48.85 7.74 -7.86
N ASP A 166 47.55 7.84 -7.57
CA ASP A 166 46.99 8.91 -6.75
C ASP A 166 45.92 8.34 -5.81
N THR A 167 46.38 7.64 -4.76
CA THR A 167 45.55 6.92 -3.77
C THR A 167 45.82 7.41 -2.34
N GLU A 168 46.14 8.68 -2.15
CA GLU A 168 46.38 9.30 -0.84
C GLU A 168 45.50 10.53 -0.59
N SER A 169 44.20 10.30 -0.31
CA SER A 169 43.26 11.38 0.06
C SER A 169 42.34 11.05 1.25
N TRP A 170 42.67 10.03 2.05
CA TRP A 170 41.89 9.60 3.23
C TRP A 170 42.62 9.75 4.57
N SER A 171 43.92 10.05 4.54
CA SER A 171 44.80 10.18 5.72
C SER A 171 44.39 11.30 6.71
N HIS A 172 43.55 12.24 6.29
CA HIS A 172 43.06 13.33 7.15
C HIS A 172 41.84 12.96 8.02
N LEU A 173 41.18 11.82 7.73
CA LEU A 173 39.99 11.38 8.48
C LEU A 173 40.32 10.51 9.71
N LEU A 174 41.44 9.76 9.67
CA LEU A 174 41.95 8.97 10.81
C LEU A 174 42.39 9.80 12.03
N ARG A 175 42.35 11.14 11.96
CA ARG A 175 42.69 12.01 13.09
C ARG A 175 41.58 12.13 14.14
N TRP A 176 40.36 11.69 13.84
CA TRP A 176 39.21 11.79 14.76
C TRP A 176 39.06 10.58 15.71
N GLU A 177 39.90 9.56 15.55
CA GLU A 177 39.80 8.27 16.28
C GLU A 177 40.66 8.22 17.56
N ASN A 178 41.51 9.23 17.81
CA ASN A 178 42.55 9.20 18.85
C ASN A 178 42.51 10.36 19.88
N GLU A 179 41.44 11.16 19.94
CA GLU A 179 41.24 12.16 21.00
C GLU A 179 40.12 11.75 21.97
N ALA A 180 40.40 10.71 22.77
CA ALA A 180 39.51 10.26 23.83
C ALA A 180 39.67 11.13 25.10
N ALA A 181 38.65 11.95 25.42
CA ALA A 181 38.53 12.62 26.71
C ALA A 181 37.06 12.95 27.05
N THR A 182 36.48 12.15 27.95
CA THR A 182 35.27 12.44 28.77
C THR A 182 34.00 12.91 28.04
N ASP A 183 33.16 11.96 27.63
CA ASP A 183 31.70 12.04 27.83
C ASP A 183 31.13 10.61 27.93
N ASP A 184 30.46 10.26 29.04
CA ASP A 184 30.02 8.88 29.33
C ASP A 184 28.67 8.58 28.65
N VAL A 185 28.74 8.13 27.40
CA VAL A 185 27.60 7.52 26.69
C VAL A 185 27.62 6.02 26.91
N VAL A 186 26.79 5.54 27.85
CA VAL A 186 26.60 4.11 28.12
C VAL A 186 26.04 3.41 26.87
N ASP A 187 26.81 2.47 26.32
CA ASP A 187 26.33 1.57 25.28
C ASP A 187 25.43 0.48 25.90
N PHE A 188 24.35 0.15 25.21
CA PHE A 188 23.24 -0.70 25.70
C PHE A 188 22.99 -1.92 24.81
N ALA A 189 23.95 -2.27 23.93
CA ALA A 189 23.79 -3.27 22.88
C ALA A 189 24.63 -4.55 23.04
N ALA A 190 25.15 -4.84 24.24
CA ALA A 190 26.07 -5.97 24.47
C ALA A 190 25.94 -6.62 25.87
N GLU A 191 24.75 -7.12 26.21
CA GLU A 191 24.58 -8.10 27.32
C GLU A 191 23.25 -8.88 27.19
N GLU A 192 23.08 -9.60 26.07
CA GLU A 192 22.05 -10.65 25.96
C GLU A 192 22.71 -11.98 26.36
N TYR A 193 22.16 -12.64 27.36
CA TYR A 193 22.76 -13.83 27.96
C TYR A 193 22.51 -15.05 27.07
N GLN A 194 23.59 -15.62 26.54
CA GLN A 194 23.54 -16.87 25.79
C GLN A 194 23.39 -18.02 26.81
N GLU A 195 22.15 -18.46 27.02
CA GLU A 195 21.85 -19.70 27.75
C GLU A 195 22.13 -20.89 26.82
N ASP A 196 23.37 -21.34 26.79
CA ASP A 196 23.79 -22.57 26.12
C ASP A 196 23.25 -23.79 26.89
N GLU A 197 22.08 -24.32 26.48
CA GLU A 197 21.59 -25.62 26.93
C GLU A 197 22.39 -26.78 26.29
N ASP A 198 22.65 -27.80 27.10
CA ASP A 198 23.01 -29.18 26.75
C ASP A 198 24.26 -29.42 25.87
N SER A 199 25.42 -29.45 26.54
CA SER A 199 26.52 -30.37 26.19
C SER A 199 26.85 -31.27 27.39
N GLU A 200 26.43 -32.54 27.34
CA GLU A 200 26.78 -33.56 28.34
C GLU A 200 28.26 -33.98 28.26
N ASP A 201 28.76 -34.66 29.31
CA ASP A 201 30.06 -35.35 29.43
C ASP A 201 31.37 -34.51 29.37
N GLU A 202 31.88 -34.10 30.55
CA GLU A 202 33.24 -34.49 31.02
C GLU A 202 33.47 -34.14 32.52
N ASP A 203 33.66 -35.17 33.38
CA ASP A 203 34.13 -35.01 34.77
C ASP A 203 35.57 -34.47 34.82
N PRO A 204 35.87 -33.44 35.64
CA PRO A 204 36.95 -33.57 36.65
C PRO A 204 36.61 -32.81 37.97
N PRO A 205 37.45 -32.72 39.02
CA PRO A 205 37.09 -33.28 40.33
C PRO A 205 36.94 -32.24 41.47
N ASP A 206 36.49 -32.73 42.64
CA ASP A 206 36.29 -32.02 43.91
C ASP A 206 37.24 -30.82 44.18
N SER A 207 36.67 -29.62 44.21
CA SER A 207 37.27 -28.45 44.87
C SER A 207 36.19 -27.66 45.61
N GLU A 208 35.90 -28.07 46.86
CA GLU A 208 35.04 -27.35 47.80
C GLU A 208 35.69 -26.03 48.25
N GLU A 209 35.60 -24.97 47.45
CA GLU A 209 35.79 -23.59 47.94
C GLU A 209 34.41 -22.95 48.22
N ASP A 210 34.10 -22.83 49.51
CA ASP A 210 32.88 -22.27 50.08
C ASP A 210 32.85 -20.73 49.91
N VAL A 211 32.53 -20.28 48.69
CA VAL A 211 32.40 -18.85 48.36
C VAL A 211 31.05 -18.35 48.88
N GLU A 212 31.07 -17.51 49.92
CA GLU A 212 29.87 -16.84 50.45
C GLU A 212 29.13 -16.06 49.34
N GLU A 213 28.04 -16.65 48.82
CA GLU A 213 27.22 -16.02 47.78
C GLU A 213 26.57 -14.76 48.36
N ALA A 214 27.10 -13.59 47.98
CA ALA A 214 26.67 -12.31 48.52
C ALA A 214 25.16 -12.12 48.27
N PRO A 215 24.38 -11.76 49.31
CA PRO A 215 22.91 -11.81 49.25
C PRO A 215 22.36 -10.92 48.14
N CYS A 216 21.90 -11.56 47.06
CA CYS A 216 21.44 -10.89 45.86
C CYS A 216 20.38 -9.81 46.17
N PRO A 217 20.43 -8.65 45.48
CA PRO A 217 19.56 -7.52 45.78
C PRO A 217 18.09 -7.94 45.75
N SER A 218 17.37 -7.60 46.82
CA SER A 218 16.06 -8.16 47.14
C SER A 218 15.05 -8.04 45.99
N LYS A 219 14.64 -9.20 45.43
CA LYS A 219 13.55 -9.31 44.46
C LYS A 219 12.30 -8.60 45.03
N LEU A 220 11.64 -7.77 44.21
CA LEU A 220 10.44 -7.06 44.63
C LEU A 220 9.36 -8.05 45.07
N SER A 221 8.64 -7.73 46.15
CA SER A 221 7.44 -8.48 46.50
C SER A 221 6.34 -8.22 45.46
N GLN A 222 5.53 -9.24 45.17
CA GLN A 222 4.40 -9.13 44.24
C GLN A 222 3.45 -7.97 44.60
N LYS A 223 3.31 -7.66 45.89
CA LYS A 223 2.54 -6.49 46.34
C LYS A 223 3.17 -5.18 45.84
N GLN A 224 4.47 -4.98 45.99
CA GLN A 224 5.13 -3.75 45.51
C GLN A 224 5.02 -3.59 43.99
N VAL A 225 5.05 -4.70 43.24
CA VAL A 225 4.78 -4.68 41.78
C VAL A 225 3.37 -4.18 41.50
N VAL A 226 2.36 -4.73 42.18
CA VAL A 226 0.95 -4.31 42.06
C VAL A 226 0.74 -2.86 42.52
N ASP A 227 1.40 -2.41 43.58
CA ASP A 227 1.34 -1.03 44.07
C ASP A 227 1.90 -0.07 43.00
N ILE A 228 3.05 -0.39 42.35
CA ILE A 228 3.64 0.40 41.24
C ILE A 228 2.74 0.41 40.00
N ILE A 229 2.14 -0.72 39.62
CA ILE A 229 1.20 -0.79 38.48
C ILE A 229 0.00 0.13 38.73
N ASN A 230 -0.60 0.07 39.92
CA ASN A 230 -1.75 0.92 40.26
C ASN A 230 -1.38 2.41 40.31
N GLU A 231 -0.23 2.77 40.87
CA GLU A 231 0.28 4.15 40.85
C GLU A 231 0.47 4.66 39.41
N ARG A 232 0.95 3.81 38.50
CA ARG A 232 1.08 4.15 37.07
C ARG A 232 -0.26 4.28 36.37
N ILE A 233 -1.22 3.40 36.62
CA ILE A 233 -2.58 3.51 36.05
C ILE A 233 -3.24 4.81 36.50
N ASP A 234 -3.21 5.12 37.80
CA ASP A 234 -3.76 6.37 38.33
C ASP A 234 -3.07 7.61 37.73
N PHE A 235 -1.73 7.60 37.61
CA PHE A 235 -0.99 8.68 36.94
C PHE A 235 -1.43 8.89 35.48
N TYR A 236 -1.65 7.81 34.72
CA TYR A 236 -2.07 7.92 33.32
C TYR A 236 -3.53 8.37 33.17
N THR A 237 -4.45 7.80 33.96
CA THR A 237 -5.87 8.23 33.96
C THR A 237 -6.04 9.67 34.46
N THR A 238 -5.40 10.06 35.57
CA THR A 238 -5.51 11.44 36.12
C THR A 238 -4.81 12.50 35.27
N SER A 239 -3.76 12.14 34.51
CA SER A 239 -3.11 13.05 33.56
C SER A 239 -3.73 13.03 32.15
N TRP A 240 -4.74 12.19 31.91
CA TRP A 240 -5.43 12.10 30.63
C TRP A 240 -6.21 13.38 30.28
N ARG A 241 -6.31 13.67 28.98
CA ARG A 241 -7.23 14.66 28.39
C ARG A 241 -7.31 14.45 26.87
N PRO A 242 -8.38 14.88 26.20
CA PRO A 242 -8.42 14.98 24.74
C PRO A 242 -7.21 15.77 24.21
N ASN A 243 -6.60 15.30 23.13
CA ASN A 243 -5.37 15.84 22.52
C ASN A 243 -4.10 15.85 23.42
N ARG A 244 -4.04 15.04 24.49
CA ARG A 244 -2.77 14.73 25.18
C ARG A 244 -1.75 14.19 24.17
N GLY A 245 -0.50 14.65 24.26
CA GLY A 245 0.59 14.25 23.35
C GLY A 245 0.55 14.86 21.93
N VAL A 246 -0.56 15.45 21.49
CA VAL A 246 -0.69 16.02 20.14
C VAL A 246 0.11 17.33 20.01
N ALA A 247 0.72 17.55 18.84
CA ALA A 247 1.48 18.77 18.57
C ALA A 247 0.54 19.99 18.47
N ARG A 248 0.96 21.14 19.02
CA ARG A 248 0.16 22.38 18.98
C ARG A 248 -0.10 22.81 17.53
N GLY A 249 -1.37 22.97 17.16
CA GLY A 249 -1.84 23.23 15.81
C GLY A 249 -2.26 21.98 15.02
N GLU A 250 -2.02 20.77 15.55
CA GLU A 250 -2.56 19.50 15.04
C GLU A 250 -3.61 18.91 16.00
N GLU A 251 -3.97 19.64 17.06
CA GLU A 251 -5.03 19.29 18.03
C GLU A 251 -6.41 19.20 17.34
N ILE A 252 -7.18 18.13 17.61
CA ILE A 252 -8.53 17.94 17.06
C ILE A 252 -9.53 18.79 17.86
N ASP A 253 -10.25 19.68 17.19
CA ASP A 253 -11.31 20.51 17.79
C ASP A 253 -12.59 19.68 18.01
N TYR A 254 -12.66 19.03 19.18
CA TYR A 254 -13.81 18.24 19.62
C TYR A 254 -14.93 19.14 20.16
N ASP A 255 -15.65 19.79 19.24
CA ASP A 255 -16.93 20.42 19.51
C ASP A 255 -17.97 19.35 19.90
N THR A 256 -18.10 19.08 21.20
CA THR A 256 -18.90 17.98 21.73
C THR A 256 -20.39 18.14 21.45
N VAL A 257 -20.88 19.38 21.32
CA VAL A 257 -22.26 19.69 20.95
C VAL A 257 -22.49 19.33 19.50
N ARG A 258 -21.68 19.86 18.57
CA ARG A 258 -21.79 19.55 17.14
C ARG A 258 -21.63 18.06 16.86
N MET A 259 -20.71 17.37 17.54
CA MET A 259 -20.54 15.92 17.43
C MET A 259 -21.81 15.16 17.86
N TRP A 260 -22.45 15.55 18.96
CA TRP A 260 -23.70 14.95 19.42
C TRP A 260 -24.86 15.23 18.45
N GLU A 261 -24.99 16.47 17.98
CA GLU A 261 -26.03 16.89 17.03
C GLU A 261 -25.90 16.16 15.69
N GLU A 262 -24.69 16.04 15.14
CA GLU A 262 -24.41 15.29 13.90
C GLU A 262 -24.74 13.80 14.05
N ALA A 263 -24.44 13.21 15.22
CA ALA A 263 -24.76 11.82 15.52
C ALA A 263 -26.27 11.55 15.69
N GLU A 264 -27.04 12.51 16.22
CA GLU A 264 -28.51 12.40 16.32
C GLU A 264 -29.18 12.68 14.97
N ALA A 265 -28.74 13.72 14.23
CA ALA A 265 -29.27 14.07 12.91
C ALA A 265 -29.03 12.99 11.85
N SER A 266 -27.93 12.23 11.97
CA SER A 266 -27.65 11.04 11.15
C SER A 266 -28.32 9.76 11.66
N GLY A 267 -28.95 9.79 12.85
CA GLY A 267 -29.54 8.62 13.52
C GLY A 267 -28.50 7.60 14.05
N GLN A 268 -27.20 7.91 13.99
CA GLN A 268 -26.12 6.98 14.33
C GLN A 268 -25.76 6.94 15.82
N ARG A 269 -26.23 7.90 16.64
CA ARG A 269 -25.86 8.07 18.06
C ARG A 269 -25.89 6.77 18.86
N LYS A 270 -26.94 5.95 18.76
CA LYS A 270 -27.03 4.65 19.47
C LYS A 270 -25.95 3.65 19.03
N ALA A 271 -25.63 3.61 17.73
CA ALA A 271 -24.57 2.74 17.21
C ALA A 271 -23.17 3.23 17.63
N LEU A 272 -22.97 4.55 17.71
CA LEU A 272 -21.72 5.14 18.23
C LEU A 272 -21.54 4.85 19.72
N VAL A 273 -22.58 5.01 20.56
CA VAL A 273 -22.54 4.61 21.98
C VAL A 273 -22.19 3.13 22.12
N GLN A 274 -22.84 2.24 21.34
CA GLN A 274 -22.54 0.80 21.37
C GLN A 274 -21.09 0.50 20.96
N LYS A 275 -20.61 1.13 19.87
CA LYS A 275 -19.23 0.99 19.39
C LYS A 275 -18.22 1.42 20.47
N TYR A 276 -18.32 2.64 20.98
CA TYR A 276 -17.35 3.14 21.96
C TYR A 276 -17.42 2.40 23.31
N ASN A 277 -18.58 1.83 23.66
CA ASN A 277 -18.69 0.91 24.79
C ASN A 277 -18.01 -0.45 24.54
N MET A 278 -18.04 -0.99 23.31
CA MET A 278 -17.25 -2.16 22.93
C MET A 278 -15.74 -1.85 22.94
N ASP A 279 -15.34 -0.72 22.34
CA ASP A 279 -13.94 -0.27 22.29
C ASP A 279 -13.36 -0.12 23.72
N HIS A 280 -14.08 0.57 24.62
CA HIS A 280 -13.70 0.70 26.03
C HIS A 280 -13.62 -0.67 26.74
N THR A 281 -14.55 -1.59 26.45
CA THR A 281 -14.53 -2.94 27.05
C THR A 281 -13.30 -3.72 26.61
N TYR A 282 -12.95 -3.64 25.32
CA TYR A 282 -11.74 -4.24 24.75
C TYR A 282 -10.46 -3.64 25.37
N TYR A 283 -10.36 -2.31 25.48
CA TYR A 283 -9.17 -1.68 26.08
C TYR A 283 -9.02 -2.00 27.58
N ARG A 284 -10.13 -2.14 28.33
CA ARG A 284 -10.08 -2.66 29.71
C ARG A 284 -9.51 -4.08 29.76
N GLN A 285 -10.07 -5.02 29.00
CA GLN A 285 -9.58 -6.42 28.97
C GLN A 285 -8.10 -6.52 28.56
N ARG A 286 -7.67 -5.65 27.63
CA ARG A 286 -6.27 -5.51 27.22
C ARG A 286 -5.40 -4.96 28.35
N LEU A 287 -5.87 -3.96 29.09
CA LEU A 287 -5.16 -3.39 30.25
C LEU A 287 -5.02 -4.45 31.36
N ASP A 288 -6.09 -5.18 31.67
CA ASP A 288 -6.10 -6.26 32.65
C ASP A 288 -5.03 -7.32 32.29
N THR A 289 -5.00 -7.76 31.01
CA THR A 289 -4.03 -8.74 30.49
C THR A 289 -2.58 -8.25 30.63
N LEU A 290 -2.30 -6.99 30.26
CA LEU A 290 -0.96 -6.40 30.39
C LEU A 290 -0.51 -6.28 31.85
N CYS A 291 -1.42 -5.97 32.78
CA CYS A 291 -1.10 -5.96 34.21
C CYS A 291 -0.75 -7.37 34.69
N ASP A 292 -1.50 -8.38 34.25
CA ASP A 292 -1.27 -9.79 34.52
C ASP A 292 0.10 -10.28 34.01
N GLU A 293 0.55 -9.80 32.84
CA GLU A 293 1.88 -10.06 32.28
C GLU A 293 3.01 -9.42 33.10
N ILE A 294 2.87 -8.15 33.50
CA ILE A 294 3.84 -7.45 34.35
C ILE A 294 3.93 -8.10 35.75
N VAL A 295 2.82 -8.59 36.30
CA VAL A 295 2.81 -9.32 37.58
C VAL A 295 3.50 -10.69 37.48
N LYS A 296 3.45 -11.35 36.31
CA LYS A 296 4.18 -12.62 36.05
C LYS A 296 5.68 -12.39 35.85
N PHE A 297 6.07 -11.31 35.17
CA PHE A 297 7.46 -11.04 34.77
C PHE A 297 7.95 -9.62 35.13
N PRO A 298 7.96 -9.21 36.43
CA PRO A 298 8.22 -7.83 36.85
C PRO A 298 9.66 -7.33 36.64
N GLY A 299 10.58 -8.23 36.28
CA GLY A 299 12.01 -7.92 36.19
C GLY A 299 12.73 -7.91 37.55
N ARG A 300 13.99 -7.46 37.53
CA ARG A 300 14.93 -7.52 38.66
C ARG A 300 14.75 -6.38 39.68
N ASN A 301 14.16 -5.24 39.30
CA ASN A 301 14.01 -4.06 40.16
C ASN A 301 12.77 -3.21 39.82
N ALA A 302 12.50 -2.17 40.61
CA ALA A 302 11.36 -1.28 40.39
C ALA A 302 11.43 -0.55 39.04
N GLU A 303 12.60 -0.08 38.61
CA GLU A 303 12.74 0.66 37.35
C GLU A 303 12.35 -0.17 36.13
N GLN A 304 12.53 -1.49 36.18
CA GLN A 304 12.05 -2.41 35.15
C GLN A 304 10.52 -2.50 35.14
N VAL A 305 9.85 -2.60 36.30
CA VAL A 305 8.38 -2.47 36.41
C VAL A 305 7.90 -1.11 35.87
N TRP A 306 8.50 -0.01 36.32
CA TRP A 306 8.18 1.36 35.87
C TRP A 306 8.34 1.53 34.35
N ARG A 307 9.28 0.81 33.72
CA ARG A 307 9.53 0.79 32.28
C ARG A 307 8.50 -0.07 31.54
N GLN A 308 8.19 -1.28 32.01
CA GLN A 308 7.11 -2.11 31.45
C GLN A 308 5.76 -1.39 31.52
N CYS A 309 5.47 -0.71 32.63
CA CYS A 309 4.26 0.10 32.80
C CYS A 309 4.09 1.23 31.76
N SER A 310 5.15 1.65 31.05
CA SER A 310 5.01 2.63 29.96
C SER A 310 4.17 2.11 28.79
N HIS A 311 4.12 0.78 28.58
CA HIS A 311 3.25 0.17 27.56
C HIS A 311 1.75 0.26 27.91
N LEU A 312 1.42 0.54 29.17
CA LEU A 312 0.04 0.75 29.61
C LEU A 312 -0.51 2.10 29.13
N GLU A 313 0.34 3.13 28.98
CA GLU A 313 -0.06 4.50 28.65
C GLU A 313 -0.96 4.55 27.41
N VAL A 314 -0.53 3.99 26.28
CA VAL A 314 -1.31 3.97 25.03
C VAL A 314 -2.64 3.21 25.17
N THR A 315 -2.68 2.17 26.01
CA THR A 315 -3.91 1.40 26.25
C THR A 315 -4.90 2.20 27.11
N ILE A 316 -4.41 2.90 28.14
CA ILE A 316 -5.20 3.78 29.00
C ILE A 316 -5.70 5.00 28.21
N GLU A 317 -4.83 5.68 27.45
CA GLU A 317 -5.22 6.82 26.62
C GLU A 317 -6.32 6.46 25.61
N SER A 318 -6.31 5.22 25.09
CA SER A 318 -7.34 4.69 24.20
C SER A 318 -8.64 4.32 24.94
N MET A 319 -8.53 3.78 26.16
CA MET A 319 -9.67 3.43 27.02
C MET A 319 -10.45 4.67 27.46
N GLU A 320 -9.73 5.69 27.98
CA GLU A 320 -10.32 6.95 28.43
C GLU A 320 -10.95 7.73 27.26
N LEU A 321 -10.30 7.74 26.08
CA LEU A 321 -10.88 8.33 24.87
C LEU A 321 -12.19 7.65 24.45
N ALA A 322 -12.24 6.31 24.49
CA ALA A 322 -13.46 5.57 24.19
C ALA A 322 -14.56 5.82 25.24
N GLY A 323 -14.21 5.92 26.53
CA GLY A 323 -15.16 6.28 27.60
C GLY A 323 -15.74 7.68 27.42
N TRP A 324 -14.86 8.66 27.20
CA TRP A 324 -15.25 10.06 26.99
C TRP A 324 -16.14 10.24 25.75
N LEU A 325 -15.82 9.58 24.63
CA LEU A 325 -16.67 9.59 23.42
C LEU A 325 -18.01 8.89 23.66
N ARG A 326 -18.03 7.73 24.32
CA ARG A 326 -19.27 7.05 24.75
C ARG A 326 -20.14 7.99 25.56
N ASP A 327 -19.57 8.71 26.51
CA ASP A 327 -20.32 9.55 27.45
C ASP A 327 -20.87 10.81 26.78
N ILE A 328 -20.16 11.42 25.82
CA ILE A 328 -20.70 12.46 24.94
C ILE A 328 -21.95 11.95 24.21
N TYR A 329 -21.84 10.84 23.47
CA TYR A 329 -22.98 10.32 22.70
C TYR A 329 -24.12 9.76 23.58
N SER A 330 -23.85 9.45 24.84
CA SER A 330 -24.84 8.99 25.83
C SER A 330 -25.64 10.12 26.46
N LEU A 331 -25.28 11.40 26.25
CA LEU A 331 -26.07 12.53 26.72
C LEU A 331 -27.52 12.43 26.22
N SER A 332 -28.46 12.66 27.12
CA SER A 332 -29.88 12.76 26.76
C SER A 332 -30.09 13.97 25.84
N PRO A 333 -31.04 13.92 24.88
CA PRO A 333 -31.42 15.09 24.13
C PRO A 333 -31.76 16.25 25.06
N VAL A 334 -31.17 17.41 24.81
CA VAL A 334 -31.63 18.66 25.42
C VAL A 334 -32.99 18.93 24.83
N VAL A 335 -34.04 18.52 25.53
CA VAL A 335 -35.40 18.94 25.24
C VAL A 335 -35.42 20.44 25.51
N ASN A 336 -35.55 21.25 24.46
CA ASN A 336 -35.59 22.70 24.55
C ASN A 336 -36.85 23.11 25.32
N SER A 337 -36.71 23.26 26.65
CA SER A 337 -37.80 23.45 27.61
C SER A 337 -38.37 24.88 27.62
N ASP A 338 -38.18 25.60 26.52
CA ASP A 338 -38.47 27.04 26.39
C ASP A 338 -39.86 27.31 25.78
N GLU A 339 -40.60 26.29 25.31
CA GLU A 339 -41.92 26.45 24.68
C GLU A 339 -43.14 26.31 25.61
N GLU A 340 -42.99 25.92 26.89
CA GLU A 340 -44.12 25.83 27.84
C GLU A 340 -44.20 26.95 28.91
N GLU A 341 -43.17 27.78 29.11
CA GLU A 341 -43.17 28.83 30.16
C GLU A 341 -43.84 30.16 29.75
N LEU A 342 -44.82 30.14 28.84
CA LEU A 342 -45.50 31.34 28.33
C LEU A 342 -46.99 31.48 28.72
N HIS A 343 -47.57 30.49 29.41
CA HIS A 343 -49.00 30.49 29.80
C HIS A 343 -49.24 30.13 31.28
N SER A 344 -48.76 30.98 32.19
CA SER A 344 -49.26 31.05 33.58
C SER A 344 -49.05 32.45 34.17
N GLN A 345 -50.11 33.27 34.16
CA GLN A 345 -50.20 34.48 34.98
C GLN A 345 -51.09 34.22 36.22
N ASP A 346 -50.80 34.96 37.29
CA ASP A 346 -51.65 35.24 38.45
C ASP A 346 -52.17 34.06 39.31
N GLU A 347 -51.34 33.61 40.27
CA GLU A 347 -51.83 33.37 41.65
C GLU A 347 -50.73 33.75 42.70
N PRO A 348 -51.05 34.50 43.79
CA PRO A 348 -50.01 35.11 44.64
C PRO A 348 -49.79 34.51 46.04
N GLN A 349 -48.57 33.99 46.28
CA GLN A 349 -47.87 33.90 47.61
C GLN A 349 -48.47 32.94 48.69
N PRO A 350 -47.76 32.61 49.81
CA PRO A 350 -46.45 33.11 50.28
C PRO A 350 -45.36 32.07 50.66
N ILE A 351 -44.12 32.56 50.62
CA ILE A 351 -42.95 32.34 51.51
C ILE A 351 -43.04 31.21 52.57
N ASP A 352 -42.13 30.23 52.51
CA ASP A 352 -41.23 29.86 53.63
C ASP A 352 -39.94 29.14 53.13
N HIS A 353 -39.01 28.81 54.03
CA HIS A 353 -37.59 28.54 53.76
C HIS A 353 -37.17 27.07 53.45
N SER A 354 -35.94 26.94 52.91
CA SER A 354 -35.12 25.75 52.64
C SER A 354 -34.77 24.90 53.90
N PRO A 355 -34.03 23.75 53.85
CA PRO A 355 -33.24 23.19 52.72
C PRO A 355 -33.18 21.63 52.54
N VAL A 356 -32.61 21.22 51.39
CA VAL A 356 -31.75 20.03 51.13
C VAL A 356 -32.09 18.65 51.74
N GLN A 357 -32.33 17.65 50.87
CA GLN A 357 -31.85 16.26 51.06
C GLN A 357 -31.91 15.37 49.79
N LEU A 358 -30.81 14.65 49.53
CA LEU A 358 -30.77 13.28 48.97
C LEU A 358 -30.93 12.26 50.14
N PRO A 359 -31.08 10.92 49.99
CA PRO A 359 -30.94 10.07 48.77
C PRO A 359 -31.95 8.89 48.59
N GLN A 360 -32.03 8.35 47.35
CA GLN A 360 -32.41 6.94 47.01
C GLN A 360 -33.79 6.40 47.50
N PRO A 361 -34.21 5.15 47.22
CA PRO A 361 -33.75 4.13 46.24
C PRO A 361 -34.74 4.05 45.03
N THR A 362 -35.20 2.96 44.36
CA THR A 362 -35.12 1.48 44.51
C THR A 362 -35.43 0.77 43.16
N ALA A 363 -35.06 -0.52 43.03
CA ALA A 363 -35.53 -1.48 42.01
C ALA A 363 -36.83 -2.21 42.49
N PRO A 364 -37.47 -3.17 41.75
CA PRO A 364 -37.10 -3.80 40.47
C PRO A 364 -38.27 -3.95 39.45
N ILE A 365 -38.02 -4.62 38.32
CA ILE A 365 -39.00 -5.46 37.59
C ILE A 365 -38.27 -6.53 36.75
N GLU A 366 -38.96 -7.65 36.51
CA GLU A 366 -38.52 -8.91 35.90
C GLU A 366 -39.40 -9.13 34.63
N ILE A 367 -38.98 -9.77 33.53
CA ILE A 367 -39.11 -11.22 33.26
C ILE A 367 -38.58 -11.56 31.85
N ILE A 368 -37.97 -12.75 31.76
CA ILE A 368 -37.61 -13.64 30.64
C ILE A 368 -38.39 -13.47 29.31
N SER A 369 -37.68 -13.56 28.17
CA SER A 369 -38.16 -14.32 26.98
C SER A 369 -36.99 -14.83 26.14
N LEU A 370 -37.01 -16.12 25.76
CA LEU A 370 -36.00 -16.77 24.90
C LEU A 370 -36.66 -17.78 23.95
N GLY A 371 -36.25 -17.73 22.68
CA GLY A 371 -36.34 -18.86 21.74
C GLY A 371 -37.33 -18.73 20.58
N SER A 372 -36.81 -18.90 19.35
CA SER A 372 -37.44 -19.64 18.25
C SER A 372 -36.43 -19.81 17.08
N PRO A 373 -36.12 -21.05 16.64
CA PRO A 373 -35.36 -21.31 15.42
C PRO A 373 -36.29 -21.55 14.21
N SER A 374 -35.78 -21.38 12.97
CA SER A 374 -36.50 -21.77 11.75
C SER A 374 -35.58 -22.32 10.64
N SER A 375 -35.70 -23.63 10.46
CA SER A 375 -35.80 -24.42 9.22
C SER A 375 -35.12 -24.02 7.90
N GLN A 376 -34.56 -25.06 7.28
CA GLN A 376 -34.16 -25.22 5.87
C GLN A 376 -35.21 -24.76 4.84
N SER A 377 -34.73 -24.48 3.63
CA SER A 377 -35.36 -25.01 2.40
C SER A 377 -34.28 -25.30 1.36
N GLU A 378 -34.19 -26.54 0.92
CA GLU A 378 -33.57 -26.89 -0.36
C GLU A 378 -34.57 -26.59 -1.49
N ASN A 379 -34.09 -26.50 -2.73
CA ASN A 379 -34.83 -26.90 -3.93
C ASN A 379 -33.88 -26.93 -5.13
N GLU A 380 -33.73 -28.11 -5.74
CA GLU A 380 -33.20 -28.28 -7.09
C GLU A 380 -34.32 -27.96 -8.10
N GLU A 381 -33.99 -27.45 -9.29
CA GLU A 381 -34.87 -27.72 -10.44
C GLU A 381 -34.07 -27.75 -11.77
N GLU A 382 -34.29 -28.82 -12.53
CA GLU A 382 -33.60 -29.15 -13.78
C GLU A 382 -34.45 -28.76 -14.99
N MET A 383 -33.90 -28.04 -15.96
CA MET A 383 -34.62 -27.66 -17.19
C MET A 383 -33.76 -27.81 -18.46
N ALA A 384 -34.00 -28.89 -19.20
CA ALA A 384 -33.34 -29.17 -20.48
C ALA A 384 -33.99 -28.42 -21.66
N GLY A 385 -33.27 -27.48 -22.29
CA GLY A 385 -33.74 -26.70 -23.44
C GLY A 385 -33.20 -27.19 -24.80
N ASN A 386 -34.05 -27.76 -25.65
CA ASN A 386 -33.66 -28.44 -26.90
C ASN A 386 -33.98 -27.61 -28.17
N VAL A 387 -32.95 -27.01 -28.81
CA VAL A 387 -33.14 -26.26 -30.09
C VAL A 387 -32.07 -26.54 -31.16
N ARG A 388 -32.42 -27.47 -32.05
CA ARG A 388 -32.22 -27.51 -33.52
C ARG A 388 -31.04 -26.73 -34.16
N THR A 389 -30.19 -27.54 -34.80
CA THR A 389 -29.35 -27.27 -35.98
C THR A 389 -29.84 -26.21 -36.99
N PHE A 390 -28.92 -25.38 -37.49
CA PHE A 390 -28.89 -24.97 -38.90
C PHE A 390 -27.44 -24.87 -39.43
N ARG A 391 -27.09 -25.70 -40.40
CA ARG A 391 -25.73 -25.78 -40.99
C ARG A 391 -25.75 -25.20 -42.40
N ARG A 392 -25.28 -23.96 -42.59
CA ARG A 392 -25.29 -23.28 -43.90
C ARG A 392 -23.87 -23.10 -44.46
N ARG A 393 -23.57 -23.78 -45.57
CA ARG A 393 -22.35 -23.55 -46.38
C ARG A 393 -22.58 -22.42 -47.38
N LEU A 394 -21.70 -21.41 -47.38
CA LEU A 394 -21.22 -20.65 -48.55
C LEU A 394 -19.75 -20.32 -48.22
N SER A 395 -18.71 -20.60 -49.00
CA SER A 395 -18.48 -20.36 -50.45
C SER A 395 -18.23 -18.89 -50.77
N THR A 396 -16.94 -18.52 -50.82
CA THR A 396 -16.41 -17.28 -51.40
C THR A 396 -15.56 -17.61 -52.64
N PRO A 397 -15.63 -16.83 -53.74
CA PRO A 397 -14.92 -17.11 -54.98
C PRO A 397 -13.53 -16.44 -55.08
N ASP A 398 -12.77 -16.81 -56.10
CA ASP A 398 -11.54 -16.14 -56.53
C ASP A 398 -11.74 -14.65 -56.86
N SER A 399 -10.67 -13.87 -56.73
CA SER A 399 -10.45 -12.66 -57.52
C SER A 399 -8.95 -12.40 -57.69
N VAL A 400 -8.48 -12.56 -58.93
CA VAL A 400 -7.09 -12.31 -59.31
C VAL A 400 -6.88 -10.82 -59.59
N ILE A 401 -5.92 -10.21 -58.91
CA ILE A 401 -5.26 -8.98 -59.36
C ILE A 401 -3.75 -9.19 -59.20
N ALA A 402 -2.99 -8.94 -60.25
CA ALA A 402 -1.54 -9.07 -60.27
C ALA A 402 -0.91 -7.76 -60.73
N GLU A 403 0.11 -7.26 -60.02
CA GLU A 403 1.00 -6.24 -60.59
C GLU A 403 2.40 -6.19 -59.93
N SER A 404 3.35 -5.67 -60.71
CA SER A 404 4.71 -5.21 -60.33
C SER A 404 5.58 -6.14 -59.48
N VAL A 405 6.25 -7.08 -60.15
CA VAL A 405 7.48 -7.72 -59.63
C VAL A 405 8.60 -6.68 -59.49
N LYS A 406 9.11 -6.46 -58.27
CA LYS A 406 10.47 -5.98 -58.03
C LYS A 406 11.39 -7.19 -57.75
N PRO A 407 12.66 -7.19 -58.20
CA PRO A 407 13.56 -8.31 -57.96
C PRO A 407 13.85 -8.45 -56.45
N ALA A 408 13.46 -9.57 -55.88
CA ALA A 408 13.69 -9.87 -54.48
C ALA A 408 15.18 -10.20 -54.25
N MET A 409 15.83 -9.43 -53.37
CA MET A 409 17.01 -9.92 -52.67
C MET A 409 16.58 -11.12 -51.80
N PRO A 410 17.42 -12.15 -51.62
CA PRO A 410 17.13 -13.27 -50.73
C PRO A 410 17.23 -12.81 -49.27
N THR A 411 16.17 -12.18 -48.77
CA THR A 411 15.96 -12.00 -47.34
C THR A 411 15.72 -13.38 -46.73
N TYR A 412 16.79 -13.99 -46.22
CA TYR A 412 16.68 -15.15 -45.35
C TYR A 412 15.69 -14.80 -44.23
N PRO A 413 14.69 -15.65 -43.94
CA PRO A 413 13.81 -15.39 -42.81
C PRO A 413 14.67 -15.41 -41.56
N GLU A 414 14.81 -14.25 -40.91
CA GLU A 414 15.48 -14.15 -39.63
C GLU A 414 14.63 -14.91 -38.60
N VAL A 415 15.01 -16.17 -38.35
CA VAL A 415 14.35 -17.04 -37.40
C VAL A 415 14.67 -16.51 -36.01
N VAL A 416 13.90 -15.51 -35.58
CA VAL A 416 13.93 -14.94 -34.23
C VAL A 416 13.88 -16.11 -33.25
N PRO A 417 14.96 -16.39 -32.49
CA PRO A 417 15.02 -17.59 -31.66
C PRO A 417 13.88 -17.55 -30.65
N THR A 418 12.92 -18.45 -30.82
CA THR A 418 11.75 -18.53 -29.94
C THR A 418 12.25 -19.01 -28.60
N ARG A 419 12.50 -18.08 -27.67
CA ARG A 419 12.97 -18.39 -26.32
C ARG A 419 12.00 -19.39 -25.70
N THR A 420 12.48 -20.60 -25.43
CA THR A 420 11.75 -21.55 -24.60
C THR A 420 11.49 -20.90 -23.25
N PRO A 421 10.24 -20.86 -22.76
CA PRO A 421 9.94 -20.23 -21.48
C PRO A 421 10.76 -20.93 -20.39
N ILE A 422 11.53 -20.13 -19.65
CA ILE A 422 12.43 -20.66 -18.63
C ILE A 422 11.56 -21.03 -17.43
N ASN A 423 11.42 -22.33 -17.15
CA ASN A 423 10.79 -22.78 -15.91
C ASN A 423 11.68 -22.33 -14.74
N HIS A 424 11.11 -21.53 -13.83
CA HIS A 424 11.80 -20.99 -12.65
C HIS A 424 11.51 -21.79 -11.36
N GLY A 425 10.88 -22.98 -11.48
CA GLY A 425 10.34 -23.78 -10.37
C GLY A 425 8.97 -23.27 -9.92
N ASP A 426 8.43 -23.87 -8.85
CA ASP A 426 7.14 -23.46 -8.28
C ASP A 426 7.27 -22.67 -6.95
N GLU A 427 8.37 -22.86 -6.19
CA GLU A 427 8.54 -22.31 -4.82
C GLU A 427 9.76 -21.36 -4.70
N PRO A 428 9.61 -20.06 -5.02
CA PRO A 428 10.73 -19.11 -4.98
C PRO A 428 11.19 -18.71 -3.56
N GLU A 429 10.41 -19.00 -2.52
CA GLU A 429 10.82 -18.92 -1.10
C GLU A 429 11.85 -19.98 -0.66
N HIS A 430 11.98 -21.06 -1.43
CA HIS A 430 12.89 -22.17 -1.14
C HIS A 430 14.07 -22.26 -2.12
N ALA A 431 14.08 -21.46 -3.19
CA ALA A 431 15.17 -21.38 -4.16
C ALA A 431 16.53 -21.06 -3.52
N SER A 432 17.58 -21.75 -3.92
CA SER A 432 18.97 -21.45 -3.51
C SER A 432 19.51 -20.16 -4.13
N ILE A 433 20.58 -19.61 -3.55
CA ILE A 433 21.30 -18.46 -4.10
C ILE A 433 21.73 -18.69 -5.55
N GLY A 434 22.20 -19.91 -5.88
CA GLY A 434 22.50 -20.31 -7.25
C GLY A 434 21.28 -20.30 -8.19
N THR A 435 20.10 -20.70 -7.71
CA THR A 435 18.83 -20.58 -8.45
C THR A 435 18.42 -19.12 -8.68
N VAL A 436 18.41 -18.28 -7.64
CA VAL A 436 18.09 -16.84 -7.75
C VAL A 436 19.09 -16.09 -8.66
N ARG A 437 20.37 -16.50 -8.65
CA ARG A 437 21.41 -15.92 -9.52
C ARG A 437 21.10 -16.14 -11.01
N ARG A 438 20.47 -17.27 -11.37
CA ARG A 438 20.13 -17.66 -12.75
C ARG A 438 18.92 -16.94 -13.35
N TRP A 439 17.99 -16.42 -12.54
CA TRP A 439 16.81 -15.69 -13.05
C TRP A 439 17.19 -14.38 -13.75
N LEU A 440 16.53 -14.04 -14.86
CA LEU A 440 16.79 -12.82 -15.63
C LEU A 440 15.73 -11.75 -15.33
N TRP A 441 16.15 -10.51 -15.08
CA TRP A 441 15.24 -9.38 -14.81
C TRP A 441 14.18 -9.16 -15.90
N THR A 442 14.53 -9.38 -17.17
CA THR A 442 13.58 -9.30 -18.30
C THR A 442 12.40 -10.25 -18.12
N ASP A 443 12.71 -11.47 -17.73
CA ASP A 443 11.76 -12.58 -17.71
C ASP A 443 10.87 -12.44 -16.46
N LEU A 444 11.45 -12.06 -15.32
CA LEU A 444 10.71 -11.75 -14.09
C LEU A 444 9.77 -10.54 -14.25
N MET A 445 10.18 -9.49 -14.99
CA MET A 445 9.32 -8.36 -15.33
C MET A 445 8.18 -8.76 -16.29
N GLU A 446 8.46 -9.59 -17.30
CA GLU A 446 7.46 -10.06 -18.27
C GLU A 446 6.38 -10.95 -17.62
N HIS A 447 6.76 -11.75 -16.63
CA HIS A 447 5.86 -12.66 -15.91
C HIS A 447 5.23 -12.05 -14.65
N LEU A 448 5.59 -10.80 -14.29
CA LEU A 448 5.13 -10.07 -13.10
C LEU A 448 5.35 -10.83 -11.77
N ASP A 449 6.48 -11.54 -11.65
CA ASP A 449 6.75 -12.40 -10.49
C ASP A 449 7.31 -11.60 -9.31
N ARG A 450 6.40 -11.07 -8.48
CA ARG A 450 6.70 -10.27 -7.29
C ARG A 450 7.70 -10.95 -6.33
N LYS A 451 7.52 -12.26 -6.08
CA LYS A 451 8.36 -13.06 -5.18
C LYS A 451 9.79 -13.17 -5.72
N ARG A 452 9.93 -13.60 -6.97
CA ARG A 452 11.24 -13.75 -7.62
C ARG A 452 11.96 -12.42 -7.80
N VAL A 453 11.22 -11.34 -8.08
CA VAL A 453 11.76 -9.98 -8.12
C VAL A 453 12.36 -9.55 -6.79
N VAL A 454 11.70 -9.83 -5.66
CA VAL A 454 12.25 -9.50 -4.33
C VAL A 454 13.52 -10.30 -4.03
N SER A 455 13.52 -11.61 -4.23
CA SER A 455 14.73 -12.42 -4.01
C SER A 455 15.87 -12.00 -4.95
N LYS A 456 15.56 -11.66 -6.22
CA LYS A 456 16.54 -11.12 -7.17
C LYS A 456 17.10 -9.76 -6.72
N ALA A 457 16.27 -8.89 -6.16
CA ALA A 457 16.71 -7.62 -5.60
C ALA A 457 17.62 -7.83 -4.38
N ILE A 458 17.23 -8.68 -3.42
CA ILE A 458 18.03 -8.99 -2.22
C ILE A 458 19.41 -9.57 -2.59
N LEU A 459 19.47 -10.45 -3.59
CA LEU A 459 20.73 -11.00 -4.11
C LEU A 459 21.66 -9.89 -4.67
N GLU A 460 21.09 -8.86 -5.30
CA GLU A 460 21.83 -7.79 -5.97
C GLU A 460 22.17 -6.58 -5.07
N LEU A 461 21.74 -6.60 -3.81
CA LEU A 461 22.15 -5.64 -2.78
C LEU A 461 23.61 -5.84 -2.32
N ARG A 462 24.13 -4.87 -1.57
CA ARG A 462 25.39 -5.02 -0.81
C ARG A 462 25.16 -5.89 0.43
N ALA A 463 26.24 -6.36 1.05
CA ALA A 463 26.15 -7.12 2.30
C ALA A 463 25.48 -6.29 3.40
N ASP A 464 25.96 -5.06 3.62
CA ASP A 464 25.44 -4.11 4.60
C ASP A 464 23.94 -3.80 4.40
N ASP A 465 23.48 -3.70 3.15
CA ASP A 465 22.06 -3.47 2.83
C ASP A 465 21.19 -4.71 3.14
N ARG A 466 21.70 -5.93 2.91
CA ARG A 466 21.02 -7.17 3.32
C ARG A 466 20.95 -7.29 4.84
N GLU A 467 22.06 -7.01 5.52
CA GLU A 467 22.17 -7.07 6.98
C GLU A 467 21.22 -6.07 7.65
N LEU A 468 21.16 -4.86 7.10
CA LEU A 468 20.20 -3.82 7.45
C LEU A 468 18.76 -4.31 7.33
N ILE A 469 18.39 -5.00 6.24
CA ILE A 469 17.03 -5.55 6.06
C ILE A 469 16.78 -6.67 7.07
N ARG A 470 17.70 -7.64 7.23
CA ARG A 470 17.54 -8.75 8.18
C ARG A 470 17.33 -8.22 9.60
N ASN A 471 18.13 -7.25 10.03
CA ASN A 471 17.99 -6.62 11.33
C ASN A 471 16.74 -5.73 11.46
N ARG A 472 16.27 -5.05 10.39
CA ARG A 472 14.97 -4.35 10.42
C ARG A 472 13.84 -5.34 10.65
N VAL A 473 13.82 -6.44 9.90
CA VAL A 473 12.78 -7.47 9.95
C VAL A 473 12.77 -8.22 11.27
N ARG A 474 13.94 -8.59 11.82
CA ARG A 474 14.05 -9.20 13.16
C ARG A 474 13.53 -8.25 14.27
N HIS A 475 14.02 -7.01 14.34
CA HIS A 475 13.85 -6.16 15.53
C HIS A 475 12.70 -5.14 15.48
N VAL A 476 12.30 -4.64 14.31
CA VAL A 476 11.21 -3.64 14.20
C VAL A 476 9.84 -4.32 14.17
N GLY A 477 9.80 -5.56 13.70
CA GLY A 477 8.58 -6.36 13.63
C GLY A 477 7.59 -5.91 12.55
N LYS A 478 6.62 -6.77 12.29
CA LYS A 478 5.71 -6.71 11.13
C LYS A 478 4.87 -5.42 11.05
N ILE A 479 4.17 -5.08 12.13
CA ILE A 479 3.21 -3.97 12.15
C ILE A 479 3.92 -2.62 11.98
N ALA A 480 5.05 -2.41 12.66
CA ALA A 480 5.82 -1.18 12.52
C ALA A 480 6.50 -1.10 11.14
N SER A 481 7.10 -2.18 10.64
CA SER A 481 7.71 -2.21 9.30
C SER A 481 6.70 -1.84 8.19
N ILE A 482 5.47 -2.36 8.27
CA ILE A 482 4.40 -2.03 7.31
C ILE A 482 4.00 -0.54 7.42
N ARG A 483 3.91 0.02 8.63
CA ARG A 483 3.65 1.46 8.85
C ARG A 483 4.78 2.34 8.32
N GLU A 484 6.04 1.94 8.50
CA GLU A 484 7.22 2.64 8.01
C GLU A 484 7.24 2.71 6.47
N ILE A 485 6.96 1.58 5.81
CA ILE A 485 6.82 1.51 4.34
C ILE A 485 5.71 2.45 3.86
N ALA A 486 4.51 2.36 4.44
CA ALA A 486 3.37 3.20 4.04
C ALA A 486 3.65 4.70 4.20
N ALA A 487 4.21 5.11 5.34
CA ALA A 487 4.59 6.50 5.58
C ALA A 487 5.75 6.97 4.68
N CYS A 488 6.67 6.08 4.30
CA CYS A 488 7.74 6.40 3.34
C CYS A 488 7.20 6.57 1.91
N VAL A 489 6.23 5.74 1.49
CA VAL A 489 5.52 5.90 0.21
C VAL A 489 4.77 7.24 0.18
N GLU A 490 4.04 7.60 1.24
CA GLU A 490 3.39 8.91 1.30
C GLU A 490 4.41 10.07 1.28
N MET A 491 5.48 10.00 2.07
CA MET A 491 6.54 11.01 2.06
C MET A 491 7.12 11.21 0.64
N ARG A 492 7.41 10.11 -0.07
CA ARG A 492 7.88 10.14 -1.47
C ARG A 492 6.84 10.74 -2.42
N TRP A 493 5.56 10.39 -2.26
CA TRP A 493 4.43 10.93 -3.06
C TRP A 493 4.25 12.45 -2.90
N ARG A 494 4.45 12.96 -1.67
CA ARG A 494 4.46 14.40 -1.37
C ARG A 494 5.70 15.13 -1.90
N GLY A 495 6.76 14.39 -2.23
CA GLY A 495 8.08 14.95 -2.58
C GLY A 495 8.91 15.39 -1.37
N GLU A 496 8.55 14.91 -0.17
CA GLU A 496 9.27 15.20 1.08
C GLU A 496 10.52 14.31 1.21
N SER A 497 11.51 14.77 1.98
CA SER A 497 12.80 14.09 2.18
C SER A 497 13.05 13.62 3.61
N LYS A 498 12.06 13.79 4.51
CA LYS A 498 12.12 13.40 5.92
C LYS A 498 10.76 12.83 6.33
N LEU A 499 10.76 11.67 6.97
CA LEU A 499 9.56 11.02 7.49
C LEU A 499 9.30 11.50 8.92
N ARG A 500 8.08 11.98 9.22
CA ARG A 500 7.74 12.51 10.55
C ARG A 500 7.91 11.45 11.64
N GLY A 501 8.46 11.84 12.80
CA GLY A 501 8.69 10.95 13.94
C GLY A 501 9.88 9.98 13.81
N VAL A 502 10.49 9.86 12.64
CA VAL A 502 11.63 8.95 12.39
C VAL A 502 12.97 9.65 12.63
N LEU A 503 13.89 8.98 13.31
CA LEU A 503 15.26 9.46 13.51
C LEU A 503 16.04 9.47 12.18
N PRO A 504 16.83 10.51 11.86
CA PRO A 504 17.59 10.59 10.60
C PRO A 504 18.52 9.41 10.33
N ARG A 505 19.02 8.72 11.38
CA ARG A 505 19.86 7.52 11.27
C ARG A 505 19.11 6.27 10.77
N ASP A 506 17.79 6.24 10.95
CA ASP A 506 16.92 5.12 10.57
C ASP A 506 16.23 5.36 9.22
N MET A 507 16.19 6.61 8.75
CA MET A 507 15.65 6.99 7.45
C MET A 507 16.27 6.20 6.26
N PRO A 508 17.61 5.98 6.16
CA PRO A 508 18.16 5.15 5.09
C PRO A 508 17.67 3.70 5.16
N LYS A 509 17.44 3.17 6.37
CA LYS A 509 17.01 1.79 6.59
C LYS A 509 15.58 1.58 6.08
N ILE A 510 14.69 2.52 6.42
CA ILE A 510 13.31 2.55 5.90
C ILE A 510 13.30 2.71 4.38
N MET A 511 14.18 3.56 3.82
CA MET A 511 14.27 3.76 2.37
C MET A 511 14.64 2.45 1.65
N VAL A 512 15.63 1.69 2.12
CA VAL A 512 16.02 0.40 1.53
C VAL A 512 14.88 -0.61 1.56
N VAL A 513 14.18 -0.76 2.69
CA VAL A 513 13.02 -1.67 2.79
C VAL A 513 11.85 -1.19 1.90
N THR A 514 11.66 0.13 1.78
CA THR A 514 10.64 0.71 0.89
C THR A 514 10.98 0.52 -0.60
N ASP A 515 12.24 0.64 -1.00
CA ASP A 515 12.67 0.34 -2.38
C ASP A 515 12.56 -1.15 -2.72
N LEU A 516 12.70 -2.04 -1.73
CA LEU A 516 12.39 -3.46 -1.88
C LEU A 516 10.88 -3.70 -2.06
N PHE A 517 10.03 -3.01 -1.29
CA PHE A 517 8.57 -3.09 -1.44
C PHE A 517 8.07 -2.51 -2.77
N LEU A 518 8.62 -1.36 -3.20
CA LEU A 518 8.36 -0.81 -4.53
C LEU A 518 8.77 -1.83 -5.62
N SER A 519 9.88 -2.54 -5.41
CA SER A 519 10.33 -3.58 -6.35
C SER A 519 9.37 -4.77 -6.40
N TRP A 520 8.85 -5.25 -5.25
CA TRP A 520 7.75 -6.22 -5.19
C TRP A 520 6.52 -5.74 -5.97
N TRP A 521 6.04 -4.53 -5.68
CA TRP A 521 4.75 -4.05 -6.21
C TRP A 521 4.76 -3.85 -7.72
N PHE A 522 5.75 -3.13 -8.25
CA PHE A 522 5.88 -2.84 -9.69
C PHE A 522 6.79 -3.83 -10.43
N CYS A 523 7.12 -4.97 -9.81
CA CYS A 523 7.88 -6.09 -10.38
C CYS A 523 9.24 -5.72 -11.03
N ARG A 524 9.93 -4.67 -10.56
CA ARG A 524 11.15 -4.12 -11.19
C ARG A 524 12.16 -3.58 -10.18
N SER A 525 13.46 -3.57 -10.52
CA SER A 525 14.52 -3.12 -9.60
C SER A 525 14.56 -1.60 -9.39
N TYR A 526 14.12 -1.12 -8.23
CA TYR A 526 14.27 0.29 -7.84
C TYR A 526 15.67 0.66 -7.30
N PHE A 527 16.48 -0.33 -6.93
CA PHE A 527 17.86 -0.10 -6.46
C PHE A 527 18.83 0.35 -7.57
N LYS A 528 18.50 0.04 -8.83
CA LYS A 528 19.32 0.38 -10.02
C LYS A 528 18.54 1.17 -11.08
N GLY A 529 17.21 1.21 -10.98
CA GLY A 529 16.33 1.89 -11.92
C GLY A 529 16.09 3.37 -11.60
N PRO A 530 15.22 4.04 -12.38
CA PRO A 530 14.68 5.35 -11.99
C PRO A 530 13.85 5.24 -10.71
N LYS A 531 13.77 6.33 -9.94
CA LYS A 531 12.84 6.44 -8.81
C LYS A 531 11.38 6.33 -9.29
N ALA A 532 10.50 5.87 -8.42
CA ALA A 532 9.07 5.74 -8.72
C ALA A 532 8.48 7.08 -9.18
N SER A 533 7.64 7.03 -10.21
CA SER A 533 6.96 8.20 -10.75
C SER A 533 5.90 8.71 -9.77
N LYS A 534 5.41 9.94 -9.96
CA LYS A 534 4.36 10.47 -9.06
C LYS A 534 3.03 9.74 -9.28
N GLU A 535 2.78 9.30 -10.49
CA GLU A 535 1.61 8.52 -10.91
C GLU A 535 1.64 7.15 -10.23
N GLU A 536 2.75 6.42 -10.34
CA GLU A 536 3.00 5.15 -9.64
C GLU A 536 2.81 5.28 -8.12
N LEU A 537 3.41 6.31 -7.50
CA LEU A 537 3.26 6.56 -6.06
C LEU A 537 1.83 6.98 -5.67
N THR A 538 1.02 7.51 -6.60
CA THR A 538 -0.39 7.84 -6.34
C THR A 538 -1.25 6.58 -6.37
N GLU A 539 -1.06 5.72 -7.38
CA GLU A 539 -1.71 4.40 -7.48
C GLU A 539 -1.42 3.54 -6.25
N LEU A 540 -0.15 3.43 -5.86
CA LEU A 540 0.25 2.65 -4.69
C LEU A 540 -0.30 3.26 -3.38
N LYS A 541 -0.36 4.59 -3.23
CA LYS A 541 -0.95 5.23 -2.04
C LYS A 541 -2.42 4.83 -1.88
N LEU A 542 -3.20 4.85 -2.96
CA LEU A 542 -4.59 4.41 -2.95
C LEU A 542 -4.71 2.93 -2.57
N CYS A 543 -3.87 2.05 -3.14
CA CYS A 543 -3.87 0.62 -2.77
C CYS A 543 -3.46 0.37 -1.31
N ILE A 544 -2.62 1.23 -0.73
CA ILE A 544 -2.24 1.18 0.70
C ILE A 544 -3.42 1.62 1.58
N GLU A 545 -4.12 2.70 1.19
CA GLU A 545 -5.30 3.22 1.90
C GLU A 545 -6.51 2.27 1.80
N GLU A 546 -6.69 1.57 0.68
CA GLU A 546 -7.66 0.47 0.52
C GLU A 546 -7.27 -0.82 1.26
N GLY A 547 -6.03 -0.95 1.73
CA GLY A 547 -5.47 -2.19 2.28
C GLY A 547 -5.20 -3.28 1.23
N SER A 548 -5.37 -2.99 -0.06
CA SER A 548 -5.16 -3.92 -1.19
C SER A 548 -3.69 -4.11 -1.57
N ALA A 549 -2.76 -3.34 -0.99
CA ALA A 549 -1.33 -3.34 -1.33
C ALA A 549 -0.49 -4.57 -0.89
N GLU A 550 -1.10 -5.66 -0.41
CA GLU A 550 -0.43 -6.94 -0.05
C GLU A 550 0.79 -6.83 0.91
N MET A 551 0.93 -5.74 1.67
CA MET A 551 2.11 -5.44 2.49
C MET A 551 2.43 -6.54 3.53
N THR A 552 1.40 -7.21 4.03
CA THR A 552 1.48 -8.40 4.88
C THR A 552 2.24 -9.53 4.18
N THR A 553 1.79 -9.91 2.98
CA THR A 553 2.36 -10.98 2.15
C THR A 553 3.81 -10.67 1.74
N PHE A 554 4.08 -9.41 1.40
CA PHE A 554 5.45 -8.94 1.14
C PHE A 554 6.36 -9.13 2.35
N TYR A 555 5.92 -8.67 3.53
CA TYR A 555 6.73 -8.79 4.76
C TYR A 555 7.00 -10.25 5.10
N ASP A 556 5.98 -11.11 5.05
CA ASP A 556 6.11 -12.54 5.38
C ASP A 556 7.05 -13.27 4.41
N TYR A 557 6.99 -12.92 3.12
CA TYR A 557 7.92 -13.45 2.13
C TYR A 557 9.36 -12.97 2.38
N VAL A 558 9.58 -11.67 2.64
CA VAL A 558 10.91 -11.13 2.96
C VAL A 558 11.48 -11.75 4.24
N HIS A 559 10.64 -11.93 5.27
CA HIS A 559 11.02 -12.60 6.51
C HIS A 559 11.46 -14.04 6.24
N THR A 560 10.68 -14.79 5.45
CA THR A 560 11.00 -16.18 5.08
C THR A 560 12.33 -16.24 4.32
N VAL A 561 12.51 -15.49 3.23
CA VAL A 561 13.74 -15.61 2.42
C VAL A 561 14.99 -15.07 3.12
N MET A 562 14.86 -14.19 4.11
CA MET A 562 16.00 -13.77 4.95
C MET A 562 16.36 -14.78 6.03
N GLY A 563 15.44 -15.69 6.38
CA GLY A 563 15.71 -16.87 7.22
C GLY A 563 16.14 -18.11 6.42
N THR A 564 15.74 -18.24 5.14
CA THR A 564 16.07 -19.38 4.27
C THR A 564 17.16 -19.04 3.25
N THR A 565 16.80 -18.52 2.07
CA THR A 565 17.69 -18.30 0.92
C THR A 565 18.87 -17.36 1.23
N PHE A 566 18.67 -16.39 2.12
CA PHE A 566 19.66 -15.37 2.49
C PHE A 566 20.01 -15.42 3.99
N SER A 567 19.91 -16.60 4.60
CA SER A 567 20.48 -16.87 5.92
C SER A 567 22.00 -16.64 5.92
N GLU A 568 22.60 -16.54 7.11
CA GLU A 568 24.02 -16.25 7.25
C GLU A 568 24.88 -17.46 6.83
N GLU A 569 24.38 -18.67 7.07
CA GLU A 569 24.93 -19.96 6.65
C GLU A 569 24.81 -20.16 5.13
N ALA A 570 23.66 -19.81 4.54
CA ALA A 570 23.44 -19.86 3.10
C ALA A 570 24.40 -18.90 2.36
N LEU A 571 24.63 -17.71 2.91
CA LEU A 571 25.57 -16.73 2.36
C LEU A 571 27.04 -17.16 2.48
N GLN A 572 27.41 -17.97 3.47
CA GLN A 572 28.74 -18.60 3.54
C GLN A 572 28.95 -19.69 2.49
N HIS A 573 27.87 -20.35 2.04
CA HIS A 573 27.92 -21.47 1.10
C HIS A 573 26.96 -21.31 -0.11
N PRO A 574 27.09 -20.24 -0.92
CA PRO A 574 26.09 -19.82 -1.91
C PRO A 574 25.93 -20.77 -3.12
N GLU A 575 26.82 -21.76 -3.26
CA GLU A 575 26.76 -22.79 -4.30
C GLU A 575 26.20 -24.13 -3.78
N ARG A 576 25.88 -24.25 -2.49
CA ARG A 576 25.06 -25.38 -1.98
C ARG A 576 23.59 -25.13 -2.36
N PRO A 577 22.82 -26.18 -2.71
CA PRO A 577 21.36 -26.09 -2.73
C PRO A 577 20.86 -25.75 -1.33
N SER A 578 19.68 -25.11 -1.24
CA SER A 578 18.99 -24.98 0.04
C SER A 578 18.58 -26.36 0.54
N GLN A 579 18.39 -26.56 1.85
CA GLN A 579 17.89 -27.84 2.37
C GLN A 579 16.51 -28.21 1.79
N ALA A 580 15.71 -27.22 1.39
CA ALA A 580 14.44 -27.45 0.68
C ALA A 580 14.59 -27.80 -0.83
N GLU A 581 15.73 -27.48 -1.47
CA GLU A 581 16.08 -28.01 -2.80
C GLU A 581 16.67 -29.44 -2.72
N ILE A 582 17.04 -29.93 -1.54
CA ILE A 582 17.51 -31.31 -1.32
C ILE A 582 16.31 -32.22 -1.09
N ILE A 583 15.90 -32.94 -2.14
CA ILE A 583 15.00 -34.08 -1.99
C ILE A 583 15.81 -35.18 -1.29
N GLU A 584 15.51 -35.40 -0.01
CA GLU A 584 16.08 -36.50 0.76
C GLU A 584 15.50 -37.83 0.27
N ILE A 585 16.25 -38.51 -0.59
CA ILE A 585 15.93 -39.87 -1.04
C ILE A 585 16.35 -40.81 0.10
N SER A 586 15.40 -41.11 0.98
CA SER A 586 15.54 -42.16 1.99
C SER A 586 15.75 -43.51 1.30
N ASP A 587 16.95 -44.09 1.44
CA ASP A 587 17.35 -45.38 0.85
C ASP A 587 16.76 -46.59 1.63
N ASP A 588 15.58 -46.39 2.25
CA ASP A 588 14.87 -47.35 3.11
C ASP A 588 13.97 -48.28 2.26
N ASP A 589 14.59 -49.20 1.50
CA ASP A 589 13.89 -50.21 0.69
C ASP A 589 14.66 -51.57 0.71
N ASP A 590 14.97 -52.07 1.93
CA ASP A 590 15.77 -53.28 2.25
C ASP A 590 15.05 -54.19 3.30
#